data_AF-A0A838YZX4-F1
#
_entry.id   AF-A0A838YZX4-F1
#
_cell.length_a   1.000
_cell.length_b   1.000
_cell.length_c   1.000
_cell.angle_alpha   90.00
_cell.angle_beta   90.00
_cell.angle_gamma   90.00
#
_symmetry.space_group_name_H-M   'P 1'
#
loop_
_entity.id
_entity.type
_entity.pdbx_description
1 polymer ?
#
loop_
_entity_poly.entity_id
_entity_poly.type
_entity_poly.pdbx_seq_one_letter_code
_entity_poly.pdbx_strand_id
1 'polypeptide(L)'
;MLSFELQLLLECCKVSLLQKSDSNLSALLKTQKINWKRVQKMLEFHSIKPTVYLALKNASAEKIDADFFGQLNREVKVKSAHNIFMVAEIERIKALFNKHQIQAIPYKGLTWSKELYKKIFREGNDMDFLIDKNKVFDALKLLKEDGYRLRHL
;
A
#
# COMPACT_ATOMS: atom_id res chain seq x y z
N MET A 1 19.55 -18.27 6.79
CA MET A 1 20.11 -17.30 5.82
C MET A 1 18.96 -16.77 4.96
N LEU A 2 18.87 -15.45 4.73
CA LEU A 2 17.78 -14.88 3.91
C LEU A 2 17.95 -15.30 2.45
N SER A 3 16.85 -15.64 1.76
CA SER A 3 16.91 -15.90 0.31
C SER A 3 17.34 -14.66 -0.45
N PHE A 4 17.98 -14.84 -1.60
CA PHE A 4 18.44 -13.73 -2.43
C PHE A 4 17.32 -12.75 -2.80
N GLU A 5 16.15 -13.25 -3.19
CA GLU A 5 14.99 -12.41 -3.51
C GLU A 5 14.54 -11.58 -2.30
N LEU A 6 14.67 -12.12 -1.08
CA LEU A 6 14.30 -11.39 0.13
C LEU A 6 15.32 -10.29 0.44
N GLN A 7 16.61 -10.56 0.24
CA GLN A 7 17.65 -9.54 0.35
C GLN A 7 17.42 -8.41 -0.65
N LEU A 8 17.07 -8.73 -1.90
CA LEU A 8 16.71 -7.74 -2.92
C LEU A 8 15.54 -6.85 -2.47
N LEU A 9 14.46 -7.45 -1.96
CA LEU A 9 13.30 -6.71 -1.46
C LEU A 9 13.65 -5.81 -0.25
N LEU A 10 14.51 -6.29 0.65
CA LEU A 10 14.99 -5.49 1.78
C LEU A 10 15.80 -4.28 1.33
N GLU A 11 16.71 -4.44 0.36
CA GLU A 11 17.45 -3.30 -0.21
C GLU A 11 16.51 -2.32 -0.91
N CYS A 12 15.48 -2.80 -1.63
CA CYS A 12 14.45 -1.92 -2.20
C CYS A 12 13.74 -1.10 -1.10
N CYS A 13 13.38 -1.72 0.02
CA CYS A 13 12.78 -1.02 1.16
C CYS A 13 13.74 0.01 1.77
N LYS A 14 15.03 -0.30 1.91
CA LYS A 14 16.03 0.65 2.43
C LYS A 14 16.20 1.86 1.52
N VAL A 15 16.27 1.65 0.21
CA VAL A 15 16.38 2.74 -0.79
C VAL A 15 15.14 3.61 -0.75
N SER A 16 13.96 3.00 -0.86
CA SER A 16 12.69 3.72 -0.98
C SER A 16 12.23 4.38 0.33
N LEU A 17 12.28 3.67 1.46
CA LEU A 17 11.73 4.13 2.73
C LEU A 17 12.75 4.87 3.59
N LEU A 18 14.01 4.42 3.58
CA LEU A 18 15.07 4.97 4.44
C LEU A 18 16.02 5.90 3.68
N GLN A 19 15.78 6.15 2.39
CA GLN A 19 16.60 7.02 1.53
C GLN A 19 18.09 6.65 1.56
N LYS A 20 18.37 5.34 1.67
CA LYS A 20 19.75 4.83 1.59
C LYS A 20 20.21 4.82 0.13
N SER A 21 21.52 4.83 -0.06
CA SER A 21 22.14 4.62 -1.39
C SER A 21 21.66 3.30 -2.00
N ASP A 22 21.48 3.30 -3.31
CA ASP A 22 21.08 2.14 -4.12
C ASP A 22 22.28 1.26 -4.52
N SER A 23 23.48 1.51 -4.00
CA SER A 23 24.69 0.77 -4.34
C SER A 23 24.55 -0.74 -4.10
N ASN A 24 24.00 -1.14 -2.95
CA ASN A 24 23.74 -2.55 -2.62
C ASN A 24 22.67 -3.16 -3.53
N LEU A 25 21.59 -2.42 -3.80
CA LEU A 25 20.54 -2.87 -4.71
C LEU A 25 21.10 -3.11 -6.11
N SER A 26 21.86 -2.15 -6.62
CA SER A 26 22.53 -2.22 -7.92
C SER A 26 23.55 -3.36 -7.99
N ALA A 27 24.28 -3.64 -6.90
CA ALA A 27 25.17 -4.78 -6.81
C ALA A 27 24.40 -6.10 -6.90
N LEU A 28 23.35 -6.28 -6.09
CA LEU A 28 22.51 -7.48 -6.10
C LEU A 28 21.89 -7.73 -7.48
N LEU A 29 21.36 -6.70 -8.13
CA LEU A 29 20.81 -6.81 -9.49
C LEU A 29 21.84 -7.31 -10.52
N LYS A 30 23.14 -7.16 -10.25
CA LYS A 30 24.24 -7.57 -11.14
C LYS A 30 24.84 -8.94 -10.79
N THR A 31 24.68 -9.43 -9.56
CA THR A 31 25.41 -10.60 -9.04
C THR A 31 24.94 -11.93 -9.62
N GLN A 32 23.63 -12.17 -9.65
CA GLN A 32 23.09 -13.46 -10.07
C GLN A 32 21.70 -13.36 -10.68
N LYS A 33 21.26 -14.45 -11.33
CA LYS A 33 19.92 -14.55 -11.91
C LYS A 33 18.86 -14.48 -10.81
N ILE A 34 17.91 -13.56 -10.96
CA ILE A 34 16.81 -13.34 -10.03
C ILE A 34 15.61 -14.21 -10.43
N ASN A 35 14.98 -14.87 -9.47
CA ASN A 35 13.70 -15.53 -9.69
C ASN A 35 12.54 -14.52 -9.57
N TRP A 36 12.24 -13.81 -10.65
CA TRP A 36 11.17 -12.79 -10.68
C TRP A 36 9.78 -13.32 -10.33
N LYS A 37 9.48 -14.61 -10.62
CA LYS A 37 8.23 -15.24 -10.20
C LYS A 37 8.13 -15.35 -8.67
N ARG A 38 9.25 -15.63 -8.00
CA ARG A 38 9.31 -15.64 -6.53
C ARG A 38 9.21 -14.22 -5.97
N VAL A 39 9.89 -13.26 -6.59
CA VAL A 39 9.77 -11.83 -6.22
C VAL A 39 8.31 -11.41 -6.27
N GLN A 40 7.59 -11.69 -7.35
CA GLN A 40 6.17 -11.34 -7.50
C GLN A 40 5.31 -11.92 -6.36
N LYS A 41 5.48 -13.21 -6.03
CA LYS A 41 4.74 -13.84 -4.91
C LYS A 41 5.01 -13.15 -3.57
N MET A 42 6.25 -12.74 -3.34
CA MET A 42 6.65 -12.03 -2.12
C MET A 42 6.11 -10.60 -2.08
N LEU A 43 6.06 -9.91 -3.22
CA LEU A 43 5.44 -8.59 -3.32
C LEU A 43 3.96 -8.63 -2.96
N GLU A 44 3.24 -9.66 -3.39
CA GLU A 44 1.84 -9.87 -2.99
C GLU A 44 1.72 -10.14 -1.50
N PHE A 45 2.48 -11.09 -0.98
CA PHE A 45 2.43 -11.46 0.43
C PHE A 45 2.76 -10.30 1.37
N HIS A 46 3.76 -9.48 1.02
CA HIS A 46 4.19 -8.36 1.87
C HIS A 46 3.45 -7.05 1.56
N SER A 47 2.69 -6.95 0.47
CA SER A 47 1.98 -5.73 0.05
C SER A 47 2.89 -4.50 -0.10
N ILE A 48 4.07 -4.70 -0.72
CA ILE A 48 5.12 -3.68 -0.89
C ILE A 48 5.40 -3.31 -2.36
N LYS A 49 4.47 -3.56 -3.28
CA LYS A 49 4.68 -3.28 -4.71
C LYS A 49 5.09 -1.83 -4.98
N PRO A 50 4.44 -0.79 -4.39
CA PRO A 50 4.80 0.59 -4.67
C PRO A 50 6.21 0.93 -4.21
N THR A 51 6.62 0.39 -3.05
CA THR A 51 7.97 0.58 -2.49
C THR A 51 9.03 -0.01 -3.40
N VAL A 52 8.80 -1.22 -3.90
CA VAL A 52 9.76 -1.94 -4.74
C VAL A 52 9.81 -1.35 -6.14
N TYR A 53 8.65 -0.99 -6.70
CA TYR A 53 8.58 -0.28 -7.97
C TYR A 53 9.39 1.01 -7.94
N LEU A 54 9.25 1.82 -6.88
CA LEU A 54 10.01 3.07 -6.78
C LEU A 54 11.53 2.83 -6.73
N ALA A 55 11.97 1.83 -5.95
CA ALA A 55 13.39 1.49 -5.85
C ALA A 55 13.95 1.05 -7.20
N LEU A 56 13.25 0.13 -7.87
CA LEU A 56 13.64 -0.43 -9.15
C LEU A 56 13.57 0.57 -10.30
N LYS A 57 12.60 1.50 -10.28
CA LYS A 57 12.48 2.57 -11.28
C LYS A 57 13.70 3.51 -11.25
N ASN A 58 14.25 3.74 -10.07
CA ASN A 58 15.40 4.63 -9.88
C ASN A 58 16.73 3.91 -10.05
N ALA A 59 16.75 2.59 -9.84
CA ALA A 59 17.90 1.74 -10.15
C ALA A 59 18.05 1.57 -11.67
N SER A 60 19.28 1.33 -12.15
CA SER A 60 19.56 1.12 -13.57
C SER A 60 18.71 -0.02 -14.17
N ALA A 61 17.89 0.31 -15.17
CA ALA A 61 16.86 -0.55 -15.73
C ALA A 61 17.38 -1.74 -16.56
N GLU A 62 18.66 -1.74 -16.95
CA GLU A 62 19.20 -2.68 -17.94
C GLU A 62 19.19 -4.16 -17.53
N LYS A 63 19.09 -4.47 -16.23
CA LYS A 63 19.09 -5.86 -15.71
C LYS A 63 17.76 -6.31 -15.11
N ILE A 64 16.72 -5.47 -15.18
CA ILE A 64 15.40 -5.83 -14.66
C ILE A 64 14.63 -6.50 -15.80
N ASP A 65 14.01 -7.64 -15.51
CA ASP A 65 13.15 -8.32 -16.47
C ASP A 65 11.98 -7.41 -16.88
N ALA A 66 11.85 -7.18 -18.19
CA ALA A 66 10.92 -6.20 -18.74
C ALA A 66 9.45 -6.59 -18.49
N ASP A 67 9.14 -7.89 -18.55
CA ASP A 67 7.80 -8.40 -18.32
C ASP A 67 7.39 -8.22 -16.86
N PHE A 68 8.28 -8.59 -15.92
CA PHE A 68 8.10 -8.36 -14.50
C PHE A 68 7.91 -6.86 -14.19
N PHE A 69 8.80 -5.99 -14.68
CA PHE A 69 8.72 -4.56 -14.39
C PHE A 69 7.46 -3.93 -15.00
N GLY A 70 7.09 -4.34 -16.21
CA GLY A 70 5.85 -3.93 -16.87
C GLY A 70 4.60 -4.35 -16.09
N GLN A 71 4.57 -5.59 -15.58
CA GLN A 71 3.52 -6.08 -14.69
C GLN A 71 3.44 -5.25 -13.41
N LEU A 72 4.57 -5.08 -12.71
CA LEU A 72 4.67 -4.32 -11.47
C LEU A 72 4.17 -2.88 -11.63
N ASN A 73 4.54 -2.21 -12.73
CA ASN A 73 4.05 -0.86 -13.04
C ASN A 73 2.52 -0.80 -13.19
N ARG A 74 1.92 -1.78 -13.89
CA ARG A 74 0.46 -1.85 -14.06
C ARG A 74 -0.23 -2.05 -12.70
N GLU A 75 0.26 -2.99 -11.89
CA GLU A 75 -0.29 -3.27 -10.57
C GLU A 75 -0.20 -2.06 -9.63
N VAL A 76 0.94 -1.37 -9.63
CA VAL A 76 1.12 -0.13 -8.85
C VAL A 76 0.13 0.94 -9.30
N LYS A 77 -0.09 1.13 -10.61
CA LYS A 77 -1.09 2.10 -11.10
C LYS A 77 -2.51 1.75 -10.66
N VAL A 78 -2.89 0.48 -10.72
CA VAL A 78 -4.22 0.00 -10.25
C VAL A 78 -4.36 0.26 -8.75
N LYS A 79 -3.34 -0.04 -7.95
CA LYS A 79 -3.35 0.23 -6.51
C LYS A 79 -3.38 1.72 -6.19
N SER A 80 -2.67 2.57 -6.94
CA SER A 80 -2.78 4.03 -6.81
C SER A 80 -4.20 4.53 -7.02
N ALA A 81 -4.86 4.06 -8.09
CA ALA A 81 -6.24 4.46 -8.40
C ALA A 81 -7.22 4.00 -7.30
N HIS A 82 -7.07 2.76 -6.82
CA HIS A 82 -7.86 2.25 -5.71
C HIS A 82 -7.65 3.06 -4.43
N ASN A 83 -6.41 3.46 -4.11
CA ASN A 83 -6.11 4.30 -2.97
C ASN A 83 -6.76 5.69 -3.06
N ILE A 84 -6.78 6.31 -4.24
CA ILE A 84 -7.47 7.59 -4.45
C ILE A 84 -8.97 7.44 -4.18
N PHE A 85 -9.58 6.36 -4.69
CA PHE A 85 -10.98 6.06 -4.41
C PHE A 85 -11.25 5.87 -2.91
N MET A 86 -10.41 5.11 -2.20
CA MET A 86 -10.54 4.92 -0.76
C MET A 86 -10.42 6.24 0.02
N VAL A 87 -9.50 7.13 -0.36
CA VAL A 87 -9.38 8.45 0.29
C VAL A 87 -10.66 9.28 0.09
N ALA A 88 -11.21 9.29 -1.13
CA ALA A 88 -12.48 9.98 -1.39
C ALA A 88 -13.62 9.40 -0.55
N GLU A 89 -13.68 8.07 -0.41
CA GLU A 89 -14.72 7.40 0.36
C GLU A 89 -14.56 7.64 1.87
N ILE A 90 -13.32 7.70 2.39
CA ILE A 90 -13.06 8.09 3.77
C ILE A 90 -13.64 9.47 4.06
N GLU A 91 -13.40 10.46 3.18
CA GLU A 91 -13.93 11.80 3.36
C GLU A 91 -15.47 11.85 3.25
N ARG A 92 -16.06 11.04 2.36
CA ARG A 92 -17.52 10.93 2.24
C ARG A 92 -18.16 10.36 3.50
N ILE A 93 -17.62 9.27 4.05
CA ILE A 93 -18.11 8.64 5.30
C ILE A 93 -17.94 9.61 6.47
N LYS A 94 -16.80 10.31 6.57
CA LYS A 94 -16.60 11.34 7.61
C LYS A 94 -17.66 12.43 7.52
N ALA A 95 -17.98 12.92 6.32
CA ALA A 95 -19.01 13.93 6.12
C ALA A 95 -20.40 13.41 6.54
N LEU A 96 -20.73 12.16 6.19
CA LEU A 96 -21.98 11.50 6.59
C LEU A 96 -22.11 11.42 8.12
N PHE A 97 -21.07 10.97 8.81
CA PHE A 97 -21.06 10.84 10.26
C PHE A 97 -21.08 12.21 10.96
N ASN A 98 -20.31 13.18 10.46
CA ASN A 98 -20.30 14.54 11.01
C ASN A 98 -21.67 15.21 10.93
N LYS A 99 -22.42 15.00 9.83
CA LYS A 99 -23.81 15.51 9.68
C LYS A 99 -24.75 14.99 10.78
N HIS A 100 -24.45 13.81 11.34
CA HIS A 100 -25.22 13.18 12.41
C HIS A 100 -24.53 13.27 13.77
N GLN A 101 -23.57 14.19 13.93
CA GLN A 101 -22.84 14.42 15.18
C GLN A 101 -22.11 13.17 15.69
N ILE A 102 -21.69 12.29 14.78
CA ILE A 102 -20.83 11.15 15.07
C ILE A 102 -19.41 11.51 14.65
N GLN A 103 -18.51 11.60 15.61
CA GLN A 103 -17.11 11.83 15.32
C GLN A 103 -16.47 10.54 14.78
N ALA A 104 -15.95 10.61 13.56
CA ALA A 104 -15.23 9.53 12.89
C ALA A 104 -13.76 9.88 12.74
N ILE A 105 -12.87 9.08 13.34
CA ILE A 105 -11.43 9.25 13.17
C ILE A 105 -10.94 8.09 12.30
N PRO A 106 -10.54 8.33 11.03
CA PRO A 106 -9.94 7.28 10.21
C PRO A 106 -8.69 6.74 10.89
N TYR A 107 -8.63 5.43 11.02
CA TYR A 107 -7.61 4.73 11.78
C TYR A 107 -6.72 3.93 10.83
N LYS A 108 -5.40 3.99 11.06
CA LYS A 108 -4.39 3.27 10.26
C LYS A 108 -4.47 3.59 8.76
N GLY A 109 -3.73 2.81 7.97
CA GLY A 109 -3.84 2.77 6.51
C GLY A 109 -3.42 4.05 5.79
N LEU A 110 -4.21 4.42 4.78
CA LEU A 110 -3.94 5.54 3.88
C LEU A 110 -3.88 6.89 4.58
N THR A 111 -4.62 7.05 5.67
CA THR A 111 -4.66 8.27 6.46
C THR A 111 -3.27 8.66 6.97
N TRP A 112 -2.45 7.66 7.32
CA TRP A 112 -1.08 7.86 7.79
C TRP A 112 -0.05 7.77 6.67
N SER A 113 -0.46 7.39 5.45
CA SER A 113 0.47 7.09 4.37
C SER A 113 1.30 8.31 3.98
N LYS A 114 0.69 9.50 3.95
CA LYS A 114 1.36 10.76 3.64
C LYS A 114 2.45 11.11 4.66
N GLU A 115 2.16 10.95 5.95
CA GLU A 115 3.08 11.28 7.04
C GLU A 115 4.21 10.24 7.17
N LEU A 116 3.89 8.95 7.07
CA LEU A 116 4.84 7.86 7.29
C LEU A 116 5.68 7.53 6.06
N TYR A 117 5.11 7.59 4.86
CA TYR A 117 5.74 7.09 3.63
C TYR A 117 6.09 8.20 2.63
N LYS A 118 5.72 9.47 2.92
CA LYS A 118 6.02 10.68 2.15
C LYS A 118 5.68 10.54 0.65
N LYS A 119 6.64 10.10 -0.16
CA LYS A 119 6.53 9.96 -1.63
C LYS A 119 5.97 8.62 -2.08
N ILE A 120 5.86 7.65 -1.17
CA ILE A 120 5.39 6.29 -1.44
C ILE A 120 4.04 6.13 -0.78
N PHE A 121 3.12 5.41 -1.39
CA PHE A 121 1.89 4.99 -0.73
C PHE A 121 1.97 3.51 -0.35
N ARG A 122 1.26 3.15 0.72
CA ARG A 122 1.04 1.77 1.12
C ARG A 122 -0.19 1.22 0.39
N GLU A 123 -0.16 -0.04 -0.01
CA GLU A 123 -1.37 -0.72 -0.48
C GLU A 123 -2.40 -0.77 0.66
N GLY A 124 -3.57 -0.14 0.46
CA GLY A 124 -4.74 -0.28 1.33
C GLY A 124 -5.74 -1.26 0.72
N ASN A 125 -6.54 -1.92 1.57
CA ASN A 125 -7.63 -2.77 1.12
C ASN A 125 -8.95 -2.45 1.85
N ASP A 126 -8.86 -1.96 3.09
CA ASP A 126 -9.97 -1.61 3.97
C ASP A 126 -9.83 -0.19 4.53
N MET A 127 -10.91 0.27 5.17
CA MET A 127 -11.00 1.55 5.84
C MET A 127 -11.45 1.30 7.28
N ASP A 128 -10.58 1.62 8.24
CA ASP A 128 -10.91 1.54 9.66
C ASP A 128 -11.32 2.92 10.18
N PHE A 129 -12.33 2.96 11.05
CA PHE A 129 -12.73 4.16 11.77
C PHE A 129 -12.80 3.89 13.27
N LEU A 130 -12.22 4.79 14.06
CA LEU A 130 -12.50 4.89 15.48
C LEU A 130 -13.75 5.75 15.67
N ILE A 131 -14.70 5.20 16.41
CA ILE A 131 -16.00 5.79 16.74
C ILE A 131 -16.19 5.67 18.26
N ASP A 132 -16.84 6.65 18.88
CA ASP A 132 -17.27 6.55 20.28
C ASP A 132 -18.12 5.29 20.46
N LYS A 133 -17.79 4.45 21.45
CA LYS A 133 -18.49 3.19 21.75
C LYS A 133 -20.01 3.36 21.87
N ASN A 134 -20.46 4.51 22.38
CA ASN A 134 -21.88 4.82 22.59
C ASN A 134 -22.60 5.20 21.28
N LYS A 135 -21.84 5.48 20.21
CA LYS A 135 -22.33 5.86 18.88
C LYS A 135 -22.13 4.78 17.82
N VAL A 136 -21.53 3.63 18.16
CA VAL A 136 -21.25 2.56 17.20
C VAL A 136 -22.53 2.04 16.53
N PHE A 137 -23.61 1.83 17.29
CA PHE A 137 -24.87 1.35 16.72
C PHE A 137 -25.53 2.38 15.79
N ASP A 138 -25.46 3.66 16.14
CA ASP A 138 -25.94 4.75 15.27
C ASP A 138 -25.12 4.80 13.97
N ALA A 139 -23.80 4.68 14.06
CA ALA A 139 -22.91 4.65 12.89
C ALA A 139 -23.19 3.45 11.97
N LEU A 140 -23.38 2.26 12.54
CA LEU A 140 -23.75 1.06 11.77
C LEU A 140 -25.10 1.21 11.07
N LYS A 141 -26.08 1.81 11.75
CA LYS A 141 -27.39 2.12 11.15
C LYS A 141 -27.25 3.06 9.97
N LEU A 142 -26.50 4.16 10.13
CA LEU A 142 -26.25 5.11 9.03
C LEU A 142 -25.55 4.46 7.85
N LEU A 143 -24.52 3.64 8.09
CA LEU A 143 -23.84 2.91 7.00
C LEU A 143 -24.81 1.99 6.26
N LYS A 144 -25.70 1.29 6.97
CA LYS A 144 -26.71 0.41 6.35
C LYS A 144 -27.71 1.21 5.51
N GLU A 145 -28.17 2.35 6.01
CA GLU A 145 -29.06 3.27 5.27
C GLU A 145 -28.36 3.87 4.04
N ASP A 146 -27.04 4.07 4.12
CA ASP A 146 -26.17 4.53 3.04
C ASP A 146 -25.78 3.41 2.05
N GLY A 147 -26.26 2.17 2.26
CA GLY A 147 -26.13 1.05 1.31
C GLY A 147 -25.03 0.03 1.64
N TYR A 148 -24.31 0.21 2.75
CA TYR A 148 -23.34 -0.79 3.22
C TYR A 148 -24.04 -2.03 3.79
N ARG A 149 -23.36 -3.18 3.67
CA ARG A 149 -23.85 -4.47 4.19
C ARG A 149 -22.87 -5.04 5.19
N LEU A 150 -23.40 -5.54 6.31
CA LEU A 150 -22.63 -6.35 7.24
C LEU A 150 -22.31 -7.68 6.56
N ARG A 151 -21.01 -7.99 6.46
CA ARG A 151 -20.54 -9.22 5.79
C ARG A 151 -20.40 -10.40 6.74
N HIS A 152 -20.25 -10.14 8.05
CA HIS A 152 -20.16 -11.15 9.10
C HIS A 152 -20.83 -10.61 10.37
N LEU A 153 -21.86 -11.31 10.84
CA LEU A 153 -22.36 -11.27 12.22
C LEU A 153 -22.26 -12.69 12.77
#